data_AF-A0A6A8Q164-F1
#
_entry.id   AF-A0A6A8Q164-F1
#
_cell.length_a   1.000
_cell.length_b   1.000
_cell.length_c   1.000
_cell.angle_alpha   90.00
_cell.angle_beta   90.00
_cell.angle_gamma   90.00
#
_symmetry.space_group_name_H-M   'P 1'
#
loop_
_entity.id
_entity.type
_entity.pdbx_description
1 polymer ?
#
loop_
_entity_poly.entity_id
_entity_poly.type
_entity_poly.pdbx_seq_one_letter_code
_entity_poly.pdbx_strand_id
1 'polypeptide(L)'
;MPSSRDDIETYILGKLKSVFSEYPEPLTPQTTFKKIYSKIDLDLVDLGFVMDIEDEMEVEISPDDADAIDKGDIAGLIDFIEQKQQTSSSQ
;
A
#
# COMPACT_ATOMS: atom_id res chain seq x y z
N MET A 1 -12.86 -9.51 -5.65
CA MET A 1 -11.43 -9.82 -5.83
C MET A 1 -10.87 -9.00 -6.98
N PRO A 2 -9.91 -8.10 -6.71
CA PRO A 2 -9.11 -7.43 -7.73
C PRO A 2 -8.34 -8.50 -8.52
N SER A 3 -8.54 -8.58 -9.83
CA SER A 3 -7.96 -9.65 -10.68
C SER A 3 -6.82 -9.14 -11.57
N SER A 4 -6.55 -7.83 -11.50
CA SER A 4 -5.58 -7.14 -12.34
C SER A 4 -4.80 -6.11 -11.53
N ARG A 5 -3.60 -5.77 -12.02
CA ARG A 5 -2.76 -4.70 -11.47
C ARG A 5 -3.52 -3.38 -11.30
N ASP A 6 -4.40 -3.04 -12.24
CA ASP A 6 -5.22 -1.83 -12.21
C ASP A 6 -6.21 -1.84 -11.02
N ASP A 7 -6.73 -3.03 -10.66
CA ASP A 7 -7.62 -3.18 -9.50
C ASP A 7 -6.83 -3.01 -8.19
N ILE A 8 -5.61 -3.56 -8.11
CA ILE A 8 -4.70 -3.39 -6.96
C ILE A 8 -4.37 -1.90 -6.80
N GLU A 9 -3.97 -1.23 -7.88
CA GLU A 9 -3.68 0.20 -7.87
C GLU A 9 -4.89 1.02 -7.41
N THR A 10 -6.08 0.74 -7.95
CA THR A 10 -7.31 1.43 -7.59
C THR A 10 -7.64 1.25 -6.11
N TYR A 11 -7.52 0.03 -5.59
CA TYR A 11 -7.76 -0.25 -4.17
C TYR A 11 -6.73 0.45 -3.28
N ILE A 12 -5.44 0.31 -3.57
CA ILE A 12 -4.34 0.89 -2.80
C ILE A 12 -4.49 2.41 -2.73
N LEU A 13 -4.68 3.07 -3.87
CA LEU A 13 -4.86 4.53 -3.91
C LEU A 13 -6.14 4.96 -3.19
N GLY A 14 -7.23 4.20 -3.33
CA GLY A 14 -8.49 4.45 -2.62
C GLY A 14 -8.33 4.34 -1.10
N LYS A 15 -7.66 3.29 -0.64
CA LYS A 15 -7.40 3.05 0.78
C LYS A 15 -6.47 4.10 1.37
N LEU A 16 -5.36 4.39 0.69
CA LEU A 16 -4.43 5.44 1.09
C LEU A 16 -5.10 6.81 1.16
N LYS A 17 -5.99 7.14 0.22
CA LYS A 17 -6.76 8.38 0.27
C LYS A 17 -7.72 8.42 1.47
N SER A 18 -8.28 7.28 1.87
CA SER A 18 -9.13 7.18 3.05
C SER A 18 -8.34 7.34 4.34
N VAL A 19 -7.18 6.68 4.45
CA VAL A 19 -6.29 6.73 5.63
C VAL A 19 -5.65 8.12 5.72
N PHE A 20 -5.10 8.61 4.62
CA PHE A 20 -4.44 9.90 4.51
C PHE A 20 -5.37 10.97 3.96
N SER A 21 -6.59 11.05 4.50
CA SER A 21 -7.61 12.00 4.05
C SER A 21 -7.19 13.48 4.22
N GLU A 22 -6.26 13.74 5.14
CA GLU A 22 -5.69 15.07 5.40
C GLU A 22 -4.55 15.45 4.44
N TYR A 23 -4.05 14.50 3.65
CA TYR A 23 -2.97 14.76 2.71
C TYR A 23 -3.48 15.67 1.57
N PRO A 24 -2.88 16.87 1.39
CA PRO A 24 -3.46 17.91 0.53
C PRO A 24 -3.19 17.72 -0.96
N GLU A 25 -2.30 16.81 -1.33
CA GLU A 25 -1.90 16.56 -2.71
C GLU A 25 -2.53 15.26 -3.25
N PRO A 26 -2.74 15.13 -4.56
CA PRO A 26 -3.21 13.88 -5.14
C PRO A 26 -2.17 12.78 -4.91
N LEU A 27 -2.63 11.64 -4.38
CA LEU A 27 -1.85 10.42 -4.30
C LEU A 27 -1.75 9.80 -5.70
N THR A 28 -0.52 9.50 -6.11
CA THR A 28 -0.20 8.85 -7.39
C THR A 28 0.77 7.70 -7.14
N PRO A 29 0.93 6.74 -8.06
CA PRO A 29 1.88 5.65 -7.91
C PRO A 29 3.33 6.12 -7.61
N GLN A 30 3.73 7.30 -8.10
CA GLN A 30 5.06 7.88 -7.87
C GLN A 30 5.20 8.60 -6.52
N THR A 31 4.13 8.67 -5.73
CA THR A 31 4.16 9.34 -4.42
C THR A 31 4.87 8.44 -3.42
N THR A 32 5.94 8.97 -2.80
CA THR A 32 6.67 8.24 -1.76
C THR A 32 5.96 8.34 -0.42
N PHE A 33 5.99 7.28 0.37
CA PHE A 33 5.40 7.27 1.71
C PHE A 33 6.03 8.33 2.61
N LYS A 34 7.36 8.48 2.53
CA LYS A 34 8.09 9.59 3.16
C LYS A 34 7.55 10.98 2.83
N LYS A 35 7.08 11.22 1.60
CA LYS A 35 6.49 12.51 1.22
C LYS A 35 5.14 12.72 1.92
N ILE A 36 4.31 11.68 2.00
CA ILE A 36 3.04 11.71 2.71
C ILE A 36 3.31 12.08 4.17
N TYR A 37 4.15 11.30 4.83
CA TYR A 37 4.58 11.44 6.22
C TYR A 37 5.21 12.78 6.59
N SER A 38 5.78 13.49 5.61
CA SER A 38 6.32 14.83 5.86
C SER A 38 5.24 15.90 6.03
N LYS A 39 3.98 15.56 5.75
CA LYS A 39 2.82 16.46 5.71
C LYS A 39 1.73 16.10 6.70
N ILE A 40 1.77 14.90 7.26
CA ILE A 40 0.81 14.38 8.23
C ILE A 40 1.55 13.89 9.47
N ASP A 41 0.90 13.96 10.63
CA ASP A 41 1.50 13.46 11.86
C ASP A 41 1.49 11.92 11.85
N LEU A 42 2.70 11.36 11.81
CA LEU A 42 2.97 9.95 11.50
C LEU A 42 2.61 8.97 12.62
N ASP A 43 2.39 9.49 13.83
CA ASP A 43 2.07 8.70 15.03
C ASP A 43 0.79 7.85 14.88
N LEU A 44 0.04 8.05 13.78
CA LEU A 44 -1.22 7.41 13.44
C LEU A 44 -1.21 6.71 12.07
N VAL A 45 -0.06 6.36 11.48
CA VAL A 45 -0.08 5.36 10.39
C VAL A 45 -0.55 4.05 11.00
N ASP A 46 -1.87 3.90 10.87
CA ASP A 46 -2.62 2.83 11.46
C ASP A 46 -2.05 1.53 10.92
N LEU A 47 -1.55 0.66 11.81
CA LEU A 47 -1.25 -0.73 11.48
C LEU A 47 -2.45 -1.40 10.79
N GLY A 48 -3.66 -0.85 10.98
CA GLY A 48 -4.86 -1.18 10.21
C GLY A 48 -4.69 -1.09 8.69
N PHE A 49 -3.93 -0.14 8.13
CA PHE A 49 -3.73 -0.06 6.67
C PHE A 49 -3.05 -1.32 6.12
N VAL A 50 -2.00 -1.79 6.78
CA VAL A 50 -1.26 -2.99 6.35
C VAL A 50 -2.17 -4.21 6.50
N MET A 51 -2.84 -4.35 7.65
CA MET A 51 -3.80 -5.43 7.88
C MET A 51 -4.94 -5.47 6.86
N ASP A 52 -5.49 -4.31 6.49
CA ASP A 52 -6.58 -4.20 5.50
C ASP A 52 -6.12 -4.56 4.08
N ILE A 53 -4.82 -4.36 3.77
CA ILE A 53 -4.24 -4.83 2.53
C ILE A 53 -4.04 -6.34 2.57
N GLU A 54 -3.49 -6.87 3.66
CA GLU A 54 -3.28 -8.30 3.84
C GLU A 54 -4.58 -9.09 3.69
N ASP A 55 -5.66 -8.62 4.33
CA ASP A 55 -6.98 -9.25 4.31
C ASP A 55 -7.65 -9.15 2.91
N GLU A 56 -7.70 -7.95 2.31
CA GLU A 56 -8.35 -7.78 1.00
C GLU A 56 -7.56 -8.45 -0.14
N MET A 57 -6.23 -8.40 -0.08
CA MET A 57 -5.36 -8.92 -1.16
C MET A 57 -4.94 -10.36 -0.94
N GLU A 58 -5.27 -10.96 0.20
CA GLU A 58 -4.85 -12.31 0.60
C GLU A 58 -3.32 -12.51 0.51
N VAL A 59 -2.57 -11.53 1.01
CA VAL A 59 -1.09 -11.54 1.04
C VAL A 59 -0.56 -11.40 2.46
N GLU A 60 0.64 -11.92 2.70
CA GLU A 60 1.37 -11.71 3.96
C GLU A 60 2.50 -10.69 3.76
N ILE A 61 2.51 -9.67 4.62
CA ILE A 61 3.49 -8.58 4.67
C ILE A 61 4.36 -8.79 5.92
N SER A 62 5.61 -9.21 5.71
CA SER A 62 6.55 -9.34 6.82
C SER A 62 7.04 -7.98 7.33
N PRO A 63 7.64 -7.89 8.54
CA PRO A 63 8.23 -6.65 9.01
C PRO A 63 9.30 -6.07 8.06
N ASP A 64 10.06 -6.93 7.38
CA ASP A 64 11.05 -6.51 6.38
C ASP A 64 10.37 -5.94 5.12
N ASP A 65 9.25 -6.55 4.69
CA ASP A 65 8.44 -6.04 3.58
C ASP A 65 7.86 -4.66 3.95
N ALA A 66 7.36 -4.49 5.17
CA ALA A 66 6.85 -3.22 5.67
C ALA A 66 7.92 -2.10 5.69
N ASP A 67 9.15 -2.41 6.11
CA ASP A 67 10.29 -1.47 6.07
C ASP A 67 10.66 -1.09 4.62
N ALA A 68 10.58 -2.04 3.67
CA ALA A 68 10.79 -1.77 2.26
C ALA A 68 9.70 -0.87 1.66
N ILE A 69 8.43 -1.12 2.01
CA ILE A 69 7.28 -0.29 1.62
C ILE A 69 7.44 1.13 2.16
N ASP A 70 7.79 1.28 3.45
CA ASP A 70 7.98 2.58 4.12
C ASP A 70 9.01 3.46 3.41
N LYS A 71 10.09 2.84 2.91
CA LYS A 71 11.17 3.51 2.18
C LYS A 71 10.85 3.74 0.69
N GLY A 72 9.80 3.11 0.18
CA GLY A 72 9.43 3.10 -1.23
C GLY A 72 8.38 4.15 -1.64
N ASP A 73 7.76 3.87 -2.78
CA ASP A 73 6.60 4.58 -3.30
C ASP A 73 5.39 3.66 -3.45
N ILE A 74 4.23 4.25 -3.74
CA ILE A 74 2.97 3.51 -3.89
C ILE A 74 3.07 2.49 -5.04
N ALA A 75 3.79 2.79 -6.12
CA ALA A 75 4.02 1.85 -7.21
C ALA A 75 4.78 0.61 -6.74
N GLY A 76 5.82 0.79 -5.91
CA GLY A 76 6.55 -0.32 -5.29
C GLY A 76 5.67 -1.21 -4.41
N LEU A 77 4.71 -0.62 -3.67
CA LEU A 77 3.72 -1.39 -2.91
C LEU A 77 2.80 -2.20 -3.84
N ILE A 78 2.30 -1.58 -4.92
CA ILE A 78 1.45 -2.26 -5.91
C ILE A 78 2.19 -3.43 -6.56
N ASP A 79 3.44 -3.21 -6.99
CA ASP A 79 4.31 -4.23 -7.57
C ASP A 79 4.52 -5.40 -6.60
N PHE A 80 4.76 -5.08 -5.33
CA PHE A 80 4.98 -6.07 -4.29
C PHE A 80 3.74 -6.96 -4.07
N ILE A 81 2.55 -6.36 -3.96
CA ILE A 81 1.30 -7.09 -3.77
C ILE A 81 1.01 -7.97 -4.98
N GLU A 82 1.18 -7.43 -6.19
CA GLU A 82 1.01 -8.17 -7.44
C GLU A 82 1.93 -9.41 -7.47
N GLN A 83 3.20 -9.25 -7.09
CA GLN A 83 4.15 -10.37 -7.02
C GLN A 83 3.77 -11.41 -5.98
N LYS A 84 3.30 -10.99 -4.79
CA LYS A 84 2.86 -11.90 -3.72
C LYS A 84 1.64 -12.71 -4.17
N GLN A 85 0.65 -12.09 -4.79
CA GLN A 85 -0.54 -12.78 -5.32
C GLN A 85 -0.18 -13.81 -6.41
N GLN A 86 0.77 -13.49 -7.29
CA GLN A 86 1.27 -14.43 -8.31
C GLN A 86 2.02 -15.62 -7.69
N THR A 87 2.75 -15.39 -6.60
CA THR A 87 3.53 -16.43 -5.91
C THR A 87 2.61 -17.39 -5.13
N SER A 88 1.57 -16.88 -4.47
CA SER A 88 0.60 -17.70 -3.72
C SER A 88 -0.27 -18.60 -4.61
N SER A 89 -0.46 -18.23 -5.88
CA SER A 89 -1.25 -19.03 -6.85
C SER A 89 -0.48 -20.23 -7.44
N SER A 90 0.79 -20.40 -7.09
CA SER A 90 1.70 -21.40 -7.67
C SER A 90 2.13 -22.51 -6.69
N GLN A 91 1.46 -22.64 -5.53
CA GLN A 91 1.70 -23.73 -4.56
C GLN A 91 0.66 -24.85 -4.66
#